data_AF-A0A9Q7EWM5-F1
#
_entry.id   AF-A0A9Q7EWM5-F1
#
_cell.length_a   1.000
_cell.length_b   1.000
_cell.length_c   1.000
_cell.angle_alpha   90.00
_cell.angle_beta   90.00
_cell.angle_gamma   90.00
#
_symmetry.space_group_name_H-M   'P 1'
#
loop_
_entity.id
_entity.type
_entity.pdbx_description
1 polymer ?
#
loop_
_entity_poly.entity_id
_entity_poly.type
_entity_poly.pdbx_seq_one_letter_code
_entity_poly.pdbx_strand_id
1 'polypeptide(L)'
;MERAKVLAEVVLAEELTLRILAGEKTPWIVLLNGKSRKRRNVRLGWFESSRPVVLGGRGPSREFSVEEVDGALRSLLSQFFSSVAVQSLFWQAFRVMQSRLHRTRFVVEESDCRLLPDSKRETLWLAYIPHGAIHAKVRHTFPLGEKERPLLERFLSGDSPWPAVELTAQEARGSMAAMPFVRELGLIDPERWLRPLMIALAGVLLGFRDGSSGVECDLSDSLWQAYYASGGRMQAAKLNLPSEEAFLAEVRGLMRLRPYLDSLAYERAFDGQVHLQERGYSRRERFSALVDISGCREFVITRFVGERGALLFAPSRPAPGETDRILFFPQEIFDAVGSLNAAIGILDNDFASLQIWKSWRRLRGQRRLEQLLEKVPLFGRSVSCAEEGKEERP
;
A
#
# COMPACT_ATOMS: atom_id res chain seq x y z
N MET A 1 -11.76 -2.68 -31.87
CA MET A 1 -11.97 -3.42 -30.59
C MET A 1 -11.31 -4.77 -30.71
N GLU A 2 -10.09 -4.92 -30.20
CA GLU A 2 -9.49 -6.24 -30.02
C GLU A 2 -10.37 -7.08 -29.07
N ARG A 3 -10.60 -8.35 -29.42
CA ARG A 3 -11.31 -9.28 -28.53
C ARG A 3 -10.45 -9.52 -27.29
N ALA A 4 -11.05 -9.47 -26.10
CA ALA A 4 -10.37 -9.79 -24.84
C ALA A 4 -9.64 -11.14 -24.97
N LYS A 5 -8.33 -11.13 -24.70
CA LYS A 5 -7.45 -12.28 -24.85
C LYS A 5 -7.36 -13.03 -23.52
N VAL A 6 -7.38 -14.35 -23.58
CA VAL A 6 -7.03 -15.20 -22.43
C VAL A 6 -5.53 -15.08 -22.20
N LEU A 7 -5.13 -14.53 -21.06
CA LEU A 7 -3.71 -14.40 -20.69
C LEU A 7 -3.22 -15.54 -19.80
N ALA A 8 -4.13 -16.18 -19.05
CA ALA A 8 -3.81 -17.28 -18.17
C ALA A 8 -5.03 -18.19 -18.00
N GLU A 9 -4.80 -19.49 -17.84
CA GLU A 9 -5.85 -20.49 -17.64
C GLU A 9 -5.36 -21.61 -16.71
N VAL A 10 -6.18 -21.94 -15.71
CA VAL A 10 -5.93 -23.04 -14.78
C VAL A 10 -7.23 -23.83 -14.59
N VAL A 11 -7.16 -25.14 -14.81
CA VAL A 11 -8.26 -26.07 -14.52
C VAL A 11 -8.09 -26.56 -13.09
N LEU A 12 -9.02 -26.24 -12.20
CA LEU A 12 -8.98 -26.67 -10.80
C LEU A 12 -9.65 -28.04 -10.63
N ALA A 13 -10.77 -28.28 -11.32
CA ALA A 13 -11.50 -29.53 -11.35
C ALA A 13 -12.24 -29.67 -12.69
N GLU A 14 -12.85 -30.82 -12.97
CA GLU A 14 -13.73 -31.01 -14.14
C GLU A 14 -14.82 -29.93 -14.22
N GLU A 15 -15.27 -29.42 -13.07
CA GLU A 15 -16.35 -28.44 -12.98
C GLU A 15 -15.88 -26.99 -12.87
N LEU A 16 -14.59 -26.69 -12.68
CA LEU A 16 -14.14 -25.30 -12.53
C LEU A 16 -12.81 -25.04 -13.25
N THR A 17 -12.86 -24.11 -14.18
CA THR A 17 -11.68 -23.49 -14.81
C THR A 17 -11.64 -22.01 -14.48
N LEU A 18 -10.49 -21.53 -14.04
CA LEU A 18 -10.18 -20.11 -13.85
C LEU A 18 -9.45 -19.58 -15.07
N ARG A 19 -9.91 -18.46 -15.62
CA ARG A 19 -9.23 -17.77 -16.73
C ARG A 19 -9.07 -16.29 -16.43
N ILE A 20 -7.92 -15.71 -16.77
CA ILE A 20 -7.77 -14.24 -16.79
C ILE A 20 -7.99 -13.76 -18.22
N LEU A 21 -9.02 -12.93 -18.39
CA LEU A 21 -9.26 -12.18 -19.62
C LEU A 21 -8.69 -10.78 -19.44
N ALA A 22 -7.77 -10.39 -20.33
CA ALA A 22 -7.30 -9.02 -20.43
C ALA A 22 -7.65 -8.41 -21.79
N GLY A 23 -7.92 -7.12 -21.77
CA GLY A 23 -8.08 -6.28 -22.95
C GLY A 23 -7.63 -4.88 -22.59
N GLU A 24 -8.21 -3.86 -23.20
CA GLU A 24 -7.86 -2.45 -22.94
C GLU A 24 -8.27 -1.95 -21.53
N LYS A 25 -8.74 -2.83 -20.63
CA LYS A 25 -9.22 -2.50 -19.27
C LYS A 25 -8.70 -3.52 -18.27
N THR A 26 -8.91 -3.21 -16.99
CA THR A 26 -8.60 -4.09 -15.86
C THR A 26 -9.08 -5.51 -16.11
N PRO A 27 -8.20 -6.52 -15.94
CA PRO A 27 -8.52 -7.91 -16.20
C PRO A 27 -9.68 -8.43 -15.34
N TRP A 28 -10.34 -9.46 -15.86
CA TRP A 28 -11.40 -10.19 -15.17
C TRP A 28 -10.98 -11.64 -14.98
N ILE A 29 -11.33 -12.22 -13.82
CA ILE A 29 -11.35 -13.67 -13.69
C ILE A 29 -12.69 -14.18 -14.21
N VAL A 30 -12.62 -15.14 -15.11
CA VAL A 30 -13.78 -15.91 -15.55
C VAL A 30 -13.74 -17.24 -14.83
N LEU A 31 -14.77 -17.48 -14.02
CA LEU A 31 -15.09 -18.79 -13.48
C LEU A 31 -15.93 -19.51 -14.53
N LEU A 32 -15.36 -20.52 -15.16
CA LEU A 32 -16.05 -21.35 -16.14
C LEU A 32 -16.44 -22.67 -15.50
N ASN A 33 -17.74 -22.98 -15.53
CA ASN A 33 -18.21 -24.29 -15.13
C ASN A 33 -18.07 -25.28 -16.30
N GLY A 34 -17.21 -26.29 -16.16
CA GLY A 34 -16.91 -27.24 -17.24
C GLY A 34 -18.13 -28.06 -17.69
N LYS A 35 -19.02 -28.45 -16.76
CA LYS A 35 -20.22 -29.27 -17.02
C LYS A 35 -21.37 -28.48 -17.63
N SER A 36 -21.62 -27.26 -17.16
CA SER A 36 -22.76 -26.44 -17.60
C SER A 36 -22.41 -25.38 -18.64
N ARG A 37 -21.11 -25.18 -18.94
CA ARG A 37 -20.56 -24.09 -19.78
C ARG A 37 -20.97 -22.68 -19.31
N LYS A 38 -21.58 -22.55 -18.13
CA LYS A 38 -21.92 -21.25 -17.54
C LYS A 38 -20.64 -20.54 -17.13
N ARG A 39 -20.58 -19.24 -17.42
CA ARG A 39 -19.48 -18.35 -17.05
C ARG A 39 -19.94 -17.34 -16.04
N ARG A 40 -19.11 -17.07 -15.04
CA ARG A 40 -19.27 -15.94 -14.12
C ARG A 40 -18.01 -15.11 -14.17
N ASN A 41 -18.15 -13.83 -14.52
CA ASN A 41 -17.05 -12.89 -14.47
C ASN A 41 -17.00 -12.29 -13.07
N VAL A 42 -15.86 -12.41 -12.43
CA VAL A 42 -15.58 -11.83 -11.11
C VAL A 42 -14.35 -10.96 -11.21
N ARG A 43 -14.33 -9.86 -10.45
CA ARG A 43 -13.11 -9.09 -10.24
C ARG A 43 -12.16 -9.89 -9.35
N LEU A 44 -10.86 -9.75 -9.56
CA LEU A 44 -9.83 -10.37 -8.74
C LEU A 44 -9.95 -9.95 -7.26
N GLY A 45 -10.34 -8.70 -6.99
CA GLY A 45 -10.62 -8.24 -5.63
C GLY A 45 -11.73 -9.00 -4.88
N TRP A 46 -12.53 -9.85 -5.56
CA TRP A 46 -13.47 -10.74 -4.89
C TRP A 46 -12.76 -11.76 -3.97
N PHE A 47 -11.54 -12.18 -4.34
CA PHE A 47 -10.71 -13.13 -3.58
C PHE A 47 -10.00 -12.51 -2.36
N GLU A 48 -10.17 -11.20 -2.12
CA GLU A 48 -9.67 -10.52 -0.91
C GLU A 48 -10.43 -10.95 0.35
N SER A 49 -11.71 -11.30 0.18
CA SER A 49 -12.64 -11.49 1.30
C SER A 49 -12.60 -12.89 1.92
N SER A 50 -11.68 -13.76 1.48
CA SER A 50 -11.59 -15.18 1.91
C SER A 50 -12.94 -15.91 1.85
N ARG A 51 -13.82 -15.51 0.92
CA ARG A 51 -15.14 -16.13 0.76
C ARG A 51 -15.01 -17.39 -0.08
N PRO A 52 -15.69 -18.48 0.31
CA PRO A 52 -15.71 -19.69 -0.49
C PRO A 52 -16.36 -19.44 -1.85
N VAL A 53 -15.89 -20.18 -2.86
CA VAL A 53 -16.42 -20.08 -4.22
C VAL A 53 -17.53 -21.11 -4.38
N VAL A 54 -18.76 -20.63 -4.52
CA VAL A 54 -19.92 -21.48 -4.82
C VAL A 54 -20.27 -21.37 -6.30
N LEU A 55 -20.27 -22.50 -7.00
CA LEU A 55 -20.73 -22.60 -8.39
C LEU A 55 -22.07 -23.34 -8.45
N GLY A 56 -23.13 -22.62 -8.83
CA GLY A 56 -24.41 -23.23 -9.17
C GLY A 56 -24.42 -23.78 -10.60
N GLY A 57 -25.02 -24.96 -10.79
CA GLY A 57 -25.13 -25.64 -12.09
C GLY A 57 -26.37 -26.53 -12.19
N ARG A 58 -26.46 -27.38 -13.23
CA ARG A 58 -27.43 -28.48 -13.26
C ARG A 58 -26.89 -29.59 -12.35
N GLY A 59 -27.31 -29.61 -11.08
CA GLY A 59 -26.84 -30.54 -10.05
C GLY A 59 -26.57 -29.85 -8.71
N PRO A 60 -26.15 -30.58 -7.66
CA PRO A 60 -25.82 -30.00 -6.36
C PRO A 60 -24.66 -29.00 -6.49
N SER A 61 -24.82 -27.83 -5.89
CA SER A 61 -23.77 -26.80 -5.84
C SER A 61 -22.56 -27.36 -5.10
N ARG A 62 -21.39 -27.31 -5.73
CA ARG A 62 -20.12 -27.61 -5.07
C ARG A 62 -19.52 -26.32 -4.53
N GLU A 63 -19.14 -26.36 -3.26
CA GLU A 63 -18.40 -25.31 -2.59
C GLU A 63 -16.90 -25.67 -2.65
N PHE A 64 -16.09 -24.74 -3.15
CA PHE A 64 -14.63 -24.88 -3.14
C PHE A 64 -14.07 -24.12 -1.93
N SER A 65 -13.16 -24.78 -1.22
CA SER A 65 -12.45 -24.18 -0.09
C SER A 65 -11.58 -23.01 -0.55
N VAL A 66 -11.23 -22.12 0.38
CA VAL A 66 -10.37 -20.96 0.09
C VAL A 66 -8.98 -21.44 -0.32
N GLU A 67 -8.49 -22.51 0.29
CA GLU A 67 -7.18 -23.10 0.05
C GLU A 67 -7.05 -23.67 -1.38
N GLU A 68 -8.05 -24.42 -1.85
CA GLU A 68 -8.08 -24.95 -3.23
C GLU A 68 -8.06 -23.82 -4.26
N VAL A 69 -8.87 -22.79 -4.02
CA VAL A 69 -8.98 -21.62 -4.89
C VAL A 69 -7.69 -20.82 -4.89
N ASP A 70 -7.06 -20.61 -3.73
CA ASP A 70 -5.79 -19.90 -3.59
C ASP A 70 -4.66 -20.62 -4.34
N GLY A 71 -4.61 -21.95 -4.28
CA GLY A 71 -3.64 -22.75 -5.01
C GLY A 71 -3.73 -22.53 -6.52
N ALA A 72 -4.94 -22.58 -7.08
CA ALA A 72 -5.15 -22.29 -8.50
C ALA A 72 -4.92 -20.82 -8.85
N LEU A 73 -5.29 -19.90 -7.96
CA LEU A 73 -5.06 -18.46 -8.16
C LEU A 73 -3.57 -18.13 -8.24
N ARG A 74 -2.73 -18.69 -7.35
CA ARG A 74 -1.26 -18.52 -7.42
C ARG A 74 -0.69 -18.97 -8.75
N SER A 75 -1.12 -20.13 -9.25
CA SER A 75 -0.69 -20.65 -10.57
C SER A 75 -1.15 -19.75 -11.71
N LEU A 76 -2.40 -19.27 -11.65
CA LEU A 76 -2.98 -18.38 -12.65
C LEU A 76 -2.26 -17.02 -12.69
N LEU A 77 -1.96 -16.44 -11.53
CA LEU A 77 -1.20 -15.20 -11.39
C LEU A 77 0.24 -15.37 -11.88
N SER A 78 0.88 -16.50 -11.59
CA SER A 78 2.20 -16.83 -12.13
C SER A 78 2.21 -16.84 -13.66
N GLN A 79 1.22 -17.46 -14.31
CA GLN A 79 1.12 -17.44 -15.77
C GLN A 79 0.88 -16.02 -16.31
N PHE A 80 0.00 -15.26 -15.66
CA PHE A 80 -0.32 -13.89 -16.05
C PHE A 80 0.91 -12.97 -16.03
N PHE A 81 1.70 -13.01 -14.94
CA PHE A 81 2.91 -12.21 -14.82
C PHE A 81 4.10 -12.75 -15.63
N SER A 82 4.00 -13.94 -16.23
CA SER A 82 4.97 -14.42 -17.24
C SER A 82 4.76 -13.80 -18.62
N SER A 83 3.64 -13.14 -18.88
CA SER A 83 3.39 -12.44 -20.14
C SER A 83 4.28 -11.22 -20.29
N VAL A 84 5.04 -11.14 -21.41
CA VAL A 84 5.92 -9.99 -21.73
C VAL A 84 5.15 -8.66 -21.69
N ALA A 85 3.90 -8.64 -22.17
CA ALA A 85 3.07 -7.43 -22.16
C ALA A 85 2.75 -6.97 -20.73
N VAL A 86 2.45 -7.92 -19.83
CA VAL A 86 2.16 -7.65 -18.41
C VAL A 86 3.41 -7.18 -17.69
N GLN A 87 4.55 -7.84 -17.90
CA GLN A 87 5.82 -7.43 -17.32
C GLN A 87 6.25 -6.03 -17.79
N SER A 88 6.08 -5.75 -19.09
CA SER A 88 6.35 -4.45 -19.68
C SER A 88 5.48 -3.36 -19.06
N LEU A 89 4.17 -3.59 -18.97
CA LEU A 89 3.23 -2.68 -18.30
C LEU A 89 3.64 -2.45 -16.83
N PHE A 90 3.89 -3.53 -16.08
CA PHE A 90 4.28 -3.47 -14.67
C PHE A 90 5.51 -2.60 -14.46
N TRP A 91 6.61 -2.84 -15.19
CA TRP A 91 7.85 -2.10 -15.00
C TRP A 91 7.75 -0.64 -15.45
N GLN A 92 7.00 -0.36 -16.51
CA GLN A 92 6.75 1.01 -16.95
C GLN A 92 5.91 1.78 -15.93
N ALA A 93 4.82 1.18 -15.45
CA ALA A 93 3.99 1.77 -14.41
C ALA A 93 4.78 1.93 -13.10
N PHE A 94 5.62 0.96 -12.72
CA PHE A 94 6.44 1.03 -11.52
C PHE A 94 7.40 2.22 -11.57
N ARG A 95 8.11 2.44 -12.67
CA ARG A 95 9.01 3.59 -12.85
C ARG A 95 8.27 4.93 -12.77
N VAL A 96 7.09 5.01 -13.39
CA VAL A 96 6.22 6.20 -13.33
C VAL A 96 5.79 6.48 -11.88
N MET A 97 5.25 5.46 -11.21
CA MET A 97 4.75 5.59 -9.85
C MET A 97 5.88 5.86 -8.86
N GLN A 98 7.03 5.22 -8.99
CA GLN A 98 8.20 5.47 -8.17
C GLN A 98 8.68 6.92 -8.33
N SER A 99 8.72 7.42 -9.57
CA SER A 99 9.04 8.82 -9.81
C SER A 99 8.05 9.77 -9.10
N ARG A 100 6.75 9.49 -9.17
CA ARG A 100 5.69 10.33 -8.57
C ARG A 100 5.63 10.20 -7.04
N LEU A 101 5.89 9.02 -6.50
CA LEU A 101 5.98 8.70 -5.08
C LEU A 101 7.08 9.53 -4.37
N HIS A 102 8.22 9.67 -5.03
CA HIS A 102 9.38 10.42 -4.56
C HIS A 102 9.38 11.90 -4.98
N ARG A 103 8.24 12.45 -5.43
CA ARG A 103 8.14 13.91 -5.62
C ARG A 103 8.16 14.63 -4.29
N THR A 104 8.91 15.72 -4.25
CA THR A 104 8.92 16.65 -3.11
C THR A 104 7.63 17.46 -3.06
N ARG A 105 7.26 17.91 -1.86
CA ARG A 105 6.32 19.03 -1.71
C ARG A 105 7.03 20.24 -1.18
N PHE A 106 6.67 21.40 -1.71
CA PHE A 106 7.35 22.66 -1.42
C PHE A 106 6.70 23.39 -0.24
N VAL A 107 7.54 23.99 0.57
CA VAL A 107 7.19 25.02 1.56
C VAL A 107 7.99 26.28 1.25
N VAL A 108 7.35 27.44 1.44
CA VAL A 108 7.93 28.74 1.07
C VAL A 108 8.67 29.33 2.27
N GLU A 109 8.21 29.01 3.49
CA GLU A 109 8.80 29.39 4.77
C GLU A 109 8.96 28.17 5.69
N GLU A 110 9.97 28.18 6.57
CA GLU A 110 10.13 27.12 7.58
C GLU A 110 8.97 27.10 8.59
N SER A 111 8.36 28.26 8.85
CA SER A 111 7.13 28.43 9.64
C SER A 111 5.94 27.67 9.06
N ASP A 112 5.86 27.48 7.74
CA ASP A 112 4.76 26.77 7.06
C ASP A 112 4.66 25.31 7.52
N CYS A 113 5.77 24.73 7.99
CA CYS A 113 5.80 23.38 8.51
C CYS A 113 4.97 23.21 9.79
N ARG A 114 4.60 24.31 10.47
CA ARG A 114 3.73 24.25 11.65
C ARG A 114 2.28 23.88 11.35
N LEU A 115 1.80 24.22 10.15
CA LEU A 115 0.42 24.06 9.71
C LEU A 115 0.36 23.43 8.31
N LEU A 116 1.10 22.34 8.10
CA LEU A 116 1.04 21.64 6.82
C LEU A 116 -0.35 21.05 6.61
N PRO A 117 -0.90 21.13 5.38
CA PRO A 117 -2.07 20.34 5.03
C PRO A 117 -1.68 18.85 4.96
N ASP A 118 -2.67 17.97 5.17
CA ASP A 118 -2.51 16.51 5.15
C ASP A 118 -1.73 16.02 3.92
N SER A 119 -2.05 16.55 2.74
CA SER A 119 -1.39 16.19 1.47
C SER A 119 0.12 16.44 1.44
N LYS A 120 0.64 17.37 2.26
CA LYS A 120 2.08 17.58 2.45
C LYS A 120 2.64 16.67 3.56
N ARG A 121 1.89 16.46 4.64
CA ARG A 121 2.29 15.59 5.77
C ARG A 121 2.48 14.13 5.36
N GLU A 122 1.73 13.66 4.36
CA GLU A 122 1.80 12.29 3.83
C GLU A 122 2.97 12.02 2.88
N THR A 123 3.77 13.05 2.55
CA THR A 123 4.86 12.88 1.58
C THR A 123 6.07 12.20 2.19
N LEU A 124 7.04 11.81 1.36
CA LEU A 124 8.34 11.29 1.84
C LEU A 124 9.40 12.39 1.95
N TRP A 125 9.24 13.47 1.18
CA TRP A 125 10.22 14.52 1.02
C TRP A 125 9.55 15.90 1.04
N LEU A 126 10.02 16.77 1.92
CA LEU A 126 9.65 18.17 1.97
C LEU A 126 10.84 19.01 1.51
N ALA A 127 10.59 19.91 0.57
CA ALA A 127 11.58 20.83 0.04
C ALA A 127 11.26 22.26 0.48
N TYR A 128 12.22 22.91 1.12
CA TYR A 128 12.20 24.33 1.39
C TYR A 128 12.98 25.06 0.30
N ILE A 129 12.30 25.95 -0.42
CA ILE A 129 12.89 26.75 -1.50
C ILE A 129 12.49 28.21 -1.26
N PRO A 130 13.36 29.02 -0.62
CA PRO A 130 13.12 30.45 -0.48
C PRO A 130 12.91 31.11 -1.85
N HIS A 131 12.13 32.20 -1.89
CA HIS A 131 11.88 32.92 -3.13
C HIS A 131 13.21 33.41 -3.75
N GLY A 132 13.43 33.10 -5.03
CA GLY A 132 14.66 33.45 -5.75
C GLY A 132 15.89 32.62 -5.39
N ALA A 133 15.78 31.63 -4.50
CA ALA A 133 16.91 30.80 -4.12
C ALA A 133 17.31 29.82 -5.23
N ILE A 134 18.62 29.71 -5.44
CA ILE A 134 19.25 28.72 -6.34
C ILE A 134 19.35 27.34 -5.70
N HIS A 135 19.37 27.29 -4.36
CA HIS A 135 19.46 26.07 -3.57
C HIS A 135 18.17 25.80 -2.80
N ALA A 136 17.93 24.52 -2.56
CA ALA A 136 16.80 23.98 -1.84
C ALA A 136 17.30 23.09 -0.70
N LYS A 137 16.64 23.15 0.45
CA LYS A 137 16.86 22.22 1.55
C LYS A 137 15.79 21.13 1.48
N VAL A 138 16.17 19.87 1.28
CA VAL A 138 15.23 18.75 1.19
C VAL A 138 15.37 17.84 2.40
N ARG A 139 14.26 17.60 3.09
CA ARG A 139 14.18 16.79 4.31
C ARG A 139 13.27 15.58 4.10
N HIS A 140 13.62 14.48 4.75
CA HIS A 140 12.75 13.31 4.85
C HIS A 140 11.68 13.47 5.94
N THR A 141 10.51 12.89 5.72
CA THR A 141 9.35 12.87 6.64
C THR A 141 9.02 11.47 7.16
N PHE A 142 10.02 10.60 7.11
CA PHE A 142 9.97 9.22 7.59
C PHE A 142 11.03 8.99 8.69
N PRO A 143 10.83 8.02 9.58
CA PRO A 143 11.82 7.68 10.59
C PRO A 143 12.99 6.95 9.94
N LEU A 144 14.21 7.25 10.38
CA LEU A 144 15.41 6.56 9.92
C LEU A 144 15.61 5.28 10.72
N GLY A 145 15.63 4.15 10.03
CA GLY A 145 16.07 2.88 10.58
C GLY A 145 17.58 2.83 10.80
N GLU A 146 18.05 1.81 11.50
CA GLU A 146 19.48 1.63 11.84
C GLU A 146 20.38 1.62 10.60
N LYS A 147 19.93 1.00 9.51
CA LYS A 147 20.70 0.92 8.26
C LYS A 147 20.62 2.18 7.40
N GLU A 148 19.53 2.94 7.52
CA GLU A 148 19.27 4.14 6.70
C GLU A 148 19.96 5.38 7.26
N ARG A 149 20.11 5.43 8.59
CA ARG A 149 20.70 6.56 9.30
C ARG A 149 22.14 6.86 8.83
N PRO A 150 23.09 5.91 8.84
CA PRO A 150 24.45 6.17 8.34
C PRO A 150 24.50 6.56 6.86
N LEU A 151 23.55 6.05 6.06
CA LEU A 151 23.45 6.43 4.66
C LEU A 151 23.08 7.91 4.52
N LEU A 152 21.98 8.34 5.15
CA LEU A 152 21.47 9.70 4.97
C LEU A 152 22.32 10.74 5.68
N GLU A 153 22.94 10.42 6.83
CA GLU A 153 23.87 11.32 7.54
C GLU A 153 25.06 11.75 6.67
N ARG A 154 25.44 10.98 5.64
CA ARG A 154 26.47 11.39 4.65
C ARG A 154 26.05 12.54 3.74
N PHE A 155 24.74 12.75 3.59
CA PHE A 155 24.16 13.74 2.69
C PHE A 155 23.48 14.90 3.43
N LEU A 156 23.13 14.70 4.70
CA LEU A 156 22.51 15.72 5.53
C LEU A 156 23.56 16.75 5.95
N SER A 157 23.29 18.02 5.67
CA SER A 157 24.03 19.17 6.17
C SER A 157 23.17 19.97 7.16
N GLY A 158 23.84 20.70 8.06
CA GLY A 158 23.22 21.61 9.03
C GLY A 158 22.94 21.00 10.40
N ASP A 159 22.79 21.88 11.39
CA ASP A 159 22.47 21.51 12.77
C ASP A 159 20.95 21.34 13.00
N SER A 160 20.61 20.67 14.11
CA SER A 160 19.24 20.59 14.62
C SER A 160 18.59 21.99 14.69
N PRO A 161 17.30 22.15 14.33
CA PRO A 161 16.29 21.13 14.09
C PRO A 161 16.10 20.73 12.62
N TRP A 162 16.96 21.18 11.70
CA TRP A 162 16.75 21.07 10.25
C TRP A 162 17.90 20.42 9.47
N PRO A 163 18.31 19.18 9.81
CA PRO A 163 19.22 18.45 8.94
C PRO A 163 18.51 18.23 7.59
N ALA A 164 19.16 18.66 6.51
CA ALA A 164 18.58 18.57 5.17
C ALA A 164 19.66 18.24 4.13
N VAL A 165 19.23 17.64 3.03
CA VAL A 165 20.07 17.50 1.84
C VAL A 165 19.99 18.79 1.06
N GLU A 166 21.13 19.41 0.79
CA GLU A 166 21.21 20.57 -0.08
C GLU A 166 21.23 20.15 -1.55
N LEU A 167 20.30 20.70 -2.32
CA LEU A 167 20.16 20.44 -3.76
C LEU A 167 19.97 21.76 -4.50
N THR A 168 20.09 21.74 -5.82
CA THR A 168 19.61 22.88 -6.62
C THR A 168 18.08 22.96 -6.56
N ALA A 169 17.54 24.16 -6.72
CA ALA A 169 16.10 24.37 -6.76
C ALA A 169 15.42 23.65 -7.95
N GLN A 170 16.17 23.31 -9.01
CA GLN A 170 15.65 22.51 -10.12
C GLN A 170 15.55 21.03 -9.75
N GLU A 171 16.59 20.47 -9.13
CA GLU A 171 16.60 19.07 -8.65
C GLU A 171 15.51 18.84 -7.61
N ALA A 172 15.40 19.74 -6.64
CA ALA A 172 14.36 19.67 -5.62
C ALA A 172 12.95 19.80 -6.19
N ARG A 173 12.76 20.46 -7.35
CA ARG A 173 11.48 20.53 -8.05
C ARG A 173 11.09 19.23 -8.76
N GLY A 174 12.07 18.38 -9.03
CA GLY A 174 11.91 17.11 -9.72
C GLY A 174 11.51 15.97 -8.80
N SER A 175 11.61 14.76 -9.36
CA SER A 175 11.50 13.54 -8.57
C SER A 175 12.83 13.21 -7.90
N MET A 176 12.78 12.86 -6.62
CA MET A 176 13.95 12.40 -5.87
C MET A 176 14.37 10.98 -6.25
N ALA A 177 13.57 10.23 -7.02
CA ALA A 177 13.84 8.81 -7.34
C ALA A 177 15.17 8.58 -8.08
N ALA A 178 15.67 9.58 -8.80
CA ALA A 178 16.94 9.49 -9.53
C ALA A 178 18.16 9.81 -8.65
N MET A 179 17.97 10.37 -7.45
CA MET A 179 19.05 10.78 -6.57
C MET A 179 19.81 9.58 -6.00
N PRO A 180 21.15 9.63 -5.87
CA PRO A 180 21.95 8.51 -5.38
C PRO A 180 21.45 7.97 -4.04
N PHE A 181 21.25 8.84 -3.05
CA PHE A 181 20.79 8.45 -1.72
C PHE A 181 19.41 7.79 -1.71
N VAL A 182 18.51 8.16 -2.62
CA VAL A 182 17.19 7.51 -2.74
C VAL A 182 17.31 6.12 -3.37
N ARG A 183 18.21 5.94 -4.35
CA ARG A 183 18.49 4.63 -4.92
C ARG A 183 19.13 3.70 -3.90
N GLU A 184 20.06 4.22 -3.09
CA GLU A 184 20.73 3.48 -2.03
C GLU A 184 19.75 3.02 -0.93
N LEU A 185 18.72 3.82 -0.58
CA LEU A 185 17.64 3.37 0.32
C LEU A 185 16.98 2.08 -0.21
N GLY A 186 16.68 2.04 -1.51
CA GLY A 186 16.11 0.88 -2.19
C GLY A 186 16.98 -0.39 -2.13
N LEU A 187 18.30 -0.24 -2.02
CA LEU A 187 19.25 -1.35 -1.92
C LEU A 187 19.42 -1.84 -0.48
N ILE A 188 19.41 -0.92 0.49
CA ILE A 188 19.63 -1.24 1.91
C ILE A 188 18.42 -1.91 2.56
N ASP A 189 17.21 -1.43 2.25
CA ASP A 189 15.96 -2.01 2.73
C ASP A 189 14.89 -2.06 1.61
N PRO A 190 14.98 -3.05 0.71
CA PRO A 190 14.00 -3.23 -0.36
C PRO A 190 12.57 -3.48 0.17
N GLU A 191 12.43 -4.09 1.35
CA GLU A 191 11.14 -4.41 1.98
C GLU A 191 10.37 -3.15 2.35
N ARG A 192 11.08 -2.06 2.68
CA ARG A 192 10.49 -0.76 2.95
C ARG A 192 10.43 0.14 1.72
N TRP A 193 11.45 0.15 0.88
CA TRP A 193 11.61 1.19 -0.14
C TRP A 193 11.15 0.79 -1.55
N LEU A 194 11.02 -0.52 -1.84
CA LEU A 194 10.62 -1.01 -3.16
C LEU A 194 9.36 -1.88 -3.11
N ARG A 195 9.33 -2.89 -2.24
CA ARG A 195 8.23 -3.87 -2.18
C ARG A 195 6.84 -3.28 -1.96
N PRO A 196 6.64 -2.26 -1.10
CA PRO A 196 5.32 -1.67 -0.90
C PRO A 196 4.70 -1.20 -2.21
N LEU A 197 5.48 -0.48 -3.03
CA LEU A 197 5.00 -0.03 -4.33
C LEU A 197 4.85 -1.18 -5.33
N MET A 198 5.81 -2.12 -5.37
CA MET A 198 5.75 -3.26 -6.29
C MET A 198 4.49 -4.10 -6.08
N ILE A 199 4.20 -4.50 -4.84
CA ILE A 199 3.06 -5.34 -4.51
C ILE A 199 1.74 -4.57 -4.68
N ALA A 200 1.69 -3.33 -4.20
CA ALA A 200 0.51 -2.47 -4.38
C ALA A 200 0.17 -2.28 -5.87
N LEU A 201 1.17 -2.01 -6.70
CA LEU A 201 0.97 -1.85 -8.15
C LEU A 201 0.56 -3.16 -8.82
N ALA A 202 1.11 -4.29 -8.41
CA ALA A 202 0.67 -5.60 -8.89
C ALA A 202 -0.82 -5.83 -8.57
N GLY A 203 -1.24 -5.52 -7.35
CA GLY A 203 -2.63 -5.53 -6.92
C GLY A 203 -3.52 -4.65 -7.80
N VAL A 204 -3.10 -3.39 -8.05
CA VAL A 204 -3.80 -2.47 -8.95
C VAL A 204 -3.97 -3.05 -10.34
N LEU A 205 -2.90 -3.54 -10.99
CA LEU A 205 -2.98 -4.08 -12.36
C LEU A 205 -3.92 -5.29 -12.48
N LEU A 206 -4.06 -6.03 -11.39
CA LEU A 206 -4.97 -7.16 -11.26
C LEU A 206 -6.41 -6.71 -10.90
N GLY A 207 -6.61 -5.47 -10.48
CA GLY A 207 -7.91 -4.98 -10.01
C GLY A 207 -8.27 -5.48 -8.62
N PHE A 208 -7.27 -5.77 -7.78
CA PHE A 208 -7.46 -5.84 -6.34
C PHE A 208 -7.85 -4.45 -5.85
N ARG A 209 -8.78 -4.44 -4.90
CA ARG A 209 -9.25 -3.32 -4.10
C ARG A 209 -8.55 -3.25 -2.75
N ASP A 210 -7.70 -4.22 -2.43
CA ASP A 210 -6.86 -4.41 -1.25
C ASP A 210 -6.94 -3.36 -0.13
N GLY A 211 -8.13 -3.26 0.47
CA GLY A 211 -8.40 -2.32 1.54
C GLY A 211 -8.33 -0.83 1.18
N SER A 212 -8.35 -0.46 -0.10
CA SER A 212 -8.45 0.90 -0.59
C SER A 212 -9.91 1.29 -0.86
N SER A 213 -10.18 2.59 -0.84
CA SER A 213 -11.53 3.17 -0.97
C SER A 213 -12.06 3.14 -2.39
N GLY A 214 -12.35 1.97 -2.98
CA GLY A 214 -13.05 1.84 -4.27
C GLY A 214 -12.36 2.49 -5.49
N VAL A 215 -11.12 2.95 -5.31
CA VAL A 215 -10.37 3.90 -6.15
C VAL A 215 -9.45 3.17 -7.14
N GLU A 216 -9.10 1.92 -6.86
CA GLU A 216 -8.14 1.12 -7.65
C GLU A 216 -8.67 0.64 -9.01
N CYS A 217 -9.99 0.59 -9.23
CA CYS A 217 -10.53 0.19 -10.54
C CYS A 217 -10.27 1.23 -11.64
N ASP A 218 -10.35 2.52 -11.33
CA ASP A 218 -10.16 3.60 -12.31
C ASP A 218 -8.68 3.79 -12.65
N LEU A 219 -7.82 3.66 -11.64
CA LEU A 219 -6.36 3.70 -11.83
C LEU A 219 -5.90 2.53 -12.71
N SER A 220 -6.36 1.31 -12.41
CA SER A 220 -6.03 0.13 -13.19
C SER A 220 -6.51 0.25 -14.64
N ASP A 221 -7.78 0.62 -14.86
CA ASP A 221 -8.33 0.81 -16.21
C ASP A 221 -7.48 1.83 -16.99
N SER A 222 -7.07 2.93 -16.36
CA SER A 222 -6.26 3.97 -16.98
C SER A 222 -4.84 3.50 -17.34
N LEU A 223 -4.21 2.67 -16.49
CA LEU A 223 -2.90 2.08 -16.77
C LEU A 223 -2.96 1.13 -17.98
N TRP A 224 -3.98 0.27 -18.03
CA TRP A 224 -4.18 -0.65 -19.16
C TRP A 224 -4.48 0.11 -20.45
N GLN A 225 -5.38 1.10 -20.42
CA GLN A 225 -5.69 1.95 -21.57
C GLN A 225 -4.45 2.69 -22.08
N ALA A 226 -3.67 3.30 -21.18
CA ALA A 226 -2.47 4.02 -21.55
C ALA A 226 -1.41 3.11 -22.20
N TYR A 227 -1.27 1.88 -21.71
CA TYR A 227 -0.36 0.89 -22.29
C TYR A 227 -0.76 0.53 -23.72
N TYR A 228 -2.02 0.18 -23.95
CA TYR A 228 -2.50 -0.19 -25.29
C TYR A 228 -2.53 0.99 -26.26
N ALA A 229 -2.99 2.17 -25.81
CA ALA A 229 -3.03 3.38 -26.63
C ALA A 229 -1.64 3.86 -27.08
N SER A 230 -0.59 3.53 -26.33
CA SER A 230 0.79 3.88 -26.66
C SER A 230 1.55 2.80 -27.42
N GLY A 231 0.89 1.73 -27.87
CA GLY A 231 1.55 0.59 -28.51
C GLY A 231 2.56 -0.11 -27.58
N GLY A 232 2.27 -0.12 -26.28
CA GLY A 232 3.10 -0.75 -25.25
C GLY A 232 4.25 0.11 -24.71
N ARG A 233 4.24 1.43 -24.92
CA ARG A 233 5.28 2.38 -24.47
C ARG A 233 4.69 3.62 -23.78
N MET A 234 4.42 3.50 -22.49
CA MET A 234 3.87 4.57 -21.66
C MET A 234 4.87 5.73 -21.48
N GLN A 235 4.43 6.96 -21.75
CA GLN A 235 5.21 8.18 -21.51
C GLN A 235 4.74 8.86 -20.22
N ALA A 236 5.58 8.85 -19.18
CA ALA A 236 5.28 9.36 -17.84
C ALA A 236 4.67 10.78 -17.78
N ALA A 237 5.13 11.68 -18.65
CA ALA A 237 4.75 13.09 -18.66
C ALA A 237 3.31 13.36 -19.16
N LYS A 238 2.69 12.39 -19.84
CA LYS A 238 1.36 12.56 -20.47
C LYS A 238 0.26 11.73 -19.81
N LEU A 239 0.59 10.99 -18.74
CA LEU A 239 -0.36 10.11 -18.06
C LEU A 239 -1.17 10.91 -17.04
N ASN A 240 -2.43 11.16 -17.37
CA ASN A 240 -3.44 11.52 -16.37
C ASN A 240 -3.99 10.22 -15.77
N LEU A 241 -3.69 9.97 -14.51
CA LEU A 241 -4.09 8.76 -13.81
C LEU A 241 -5.07 9.17 -12.71
N PRO A 242 -6.38 8.91 -12.88
CA PRO A 242 -7.35 9.09 -11.82
C PRO A 242 -6.87 8.37 -10.57
N SER A 243 -7.22 8.89 -9.40
CA SER A 243 -7.01 8.16 -8.13
C SER A 243 -5.54 7.93 -7.75
N GLU A 244 -4.59 8.42 -8.53
CA GLU A 244 -3.16 8.20 -8.30
C GLU A 244 -2.68 8.77 -6.97
N GLU A 245 -3.03 10.01 -6.63
CA GLU A 245 -2.52 10.63 -5.40
C GLU A 245 -3.00 9.87 -4.16
N ALA A 246 -4.23 9.35 -4.17
CA ALA A 246 -4.76 8.52 -3.09
C ALA A 246 -3.98 7.20 -2.99
N PHE A 247 -3.73 6.53 -4.11
CA PHE A 247 -2.89 5.34 -4.15
C PHE A 247 -1.48 5.61 -3.62
N LEU A 248 -0.84 6.70 -4.07
CA LEU A 248 0.51 7.07 -3.63
C LEU A 248 0.52 7.46 -2.15
N ALA A 249 -0.50 8.15 -1.64
CA ALA A 249 -0.62 8.47 -0.22
C ALA A 249 -0.65 7.22 0.67
N GLU A 250 -1.44 6.21 0.29
CA GLU A 250 -1.47 4.92 1.01
C GLU A 250 -0.12 4.21 0.99
N VAL A 251 0.56 4.18 -0.17
CA VAL A 251 1.90 3.58 -0.29
C VAL A 251 2.91 4.36 0.54
N ARG A 252 2.89 5.70 0.54
CA ARG A 252 3.78 6.52 1.38
C ARG A 252 3.53 6.29 2.87
N GLY A 253 2.27 6.24 3.31
CA GLY A 253 1.93 5.92 4.70
C GLY A 253 2.53 4.58 5.14
N LEU A 254 2.34 3.55 4.31
CA LEU A 254 2.92 2.23 4.53
C LEU A 254 4.45 2.25 4.61
N MET A 255 5.14 2.93 3.68
CA MET A 255 6.61 3.04 3.70
C MET A 255 7.13 3.82 4.91
N ARG A 256 6.48 4.94 5.24
CA ARG A 256 6.85 5.79 6.39
C ARG A 256 6.73 5.02 7.69
N LEU A 257 5.60 4.33 7.88
CA LEU A 257 5.27 3.68 9.14
C LEU A 257 5.70 2.22 9.23
N ARG A 258 6.22 1.62 8.14
CA ARG A 258 6.61 0.20 8.09
C ARG A 258 7.36 -0.31 9.32
N PRO A 259 8.37 0.39 9.88
CA PRO A 259 9.11 -0.09 11.06
C PRO A 259 8.24 -0.34 12.29
N TYR A 260 7.06 0.28 12.36
CA TYR A 260 6.17 0.23 13.51
C TYR A 260 5.00 -0.75 13.34
N LEU A 261 4.56 -0.99 12.10
CA LEU A 261 3.28 -1.64 11.82
C LEU A 261 3.20 -3.10 12.26
N ASP A 262 4.34 -3.80 12.32
CA ASP A 262 4.38 -5.22 12.69
C ASP A 262 4.10 -5.46 14.18
N SER A 263 4.29 -4.44 15.02
CA SER A 263 4.02 -4.51 16.46
C SER A 263 2.54 -4.27 16.83
N LEU A 264 1.73 -3.87 15.84
CA LEU A 264 0.32 -3.55 16.04
C LEU A 264 -0.51 -4.82 16.18
N ALA A 265 -1.38 -4.86 17.18
CA ALA A 265 -2.32 -5.96 17.39
C ALA A 265 -3.76 -5.49 17.13
N TYR A 266 -4.57 -6.39 16.56
CA TYR A 266 -5.94 -6.09 16.16
C TYR A 266 -6.93 -7.01 16.85
N GLU A 267 -8.02 -6.43 17.34
CA GLU A 267 -9.10 -7.14 18.01
C GLU A 267 -10.46 -6.58 17.56
N ARG A 268 -11.50 -7.40 17.73
CA ARG A 268 -12.90 -6.99 17.55
C ARG A 268 -13.68 -7.26 18.83
N ALA A 269 -14.57 -6.35 19.18
CA ALA A 269 -15.43 -6.45 20.37
C ALA A 269 -16.84 -5.94 20.04
N PHE A 270 -17.88 -6.46 20.70
CA PHE A 270 -19.25 -5.95 20.49
C PHE A 270 -19.46 -4.56 21.09
N ASP A 271 -18.90 -4.32 22.28
CA ASP A 271 -18.80 -3.00 22.89
C ASP A 271 -17.33 -2.78 23.25
N GLY A 272 -16.59 -2.14 22.35
CA GLY A 272 -15.16 -1.93 22.51
C GLY A 272 -14.84 -0.92 23.61
N GLN A 273 -15.78 -0.02 23.94
CA GLN A 273 -15.57 0.95 25.02
C GLN A 273 -15.62 0.25 26.38
N VAL A 274 -16.66 -0.53 26.65
CA VAL A 274 -16.78 -1.30 27.90
C VAL A 274 -15.64 -2.31 28.00
N HIS A 275 -15.36 -3.03 26.92
CA HIS A 275 -14.27 -4.01 26.87
C HIS A 275 -12.90 -3.41 27.26
N LEU A 276 -12.58 -2.21 26.79
CA LEU A 276 -11.33 -1.53 27.13
C LEU A 276 -11.32 -1.02 28.58
N GLN A 277 -12.43 -0.48 29.06
CA GLN A 277 -12.56 0.01 30.44
C GLN A 277 -12.42 -1.12 31.47
N GLU A 278 -13.03 -2.28 31.22
CA GLU A 278 -12.89 -3.47 32.07
C GLU A 278 -11.44 -3.99 32.14
N ARG A 279 -10.65 -3.77 31.07
CA ARG A 279 -9.22 -4.07 31.02
C ARG A 279 -8.33 -2.96 31.59
N GLY A 280 -8.91 -1.95 32.24
CA GLY A 280 -8.19 -0.87 32.91
C GLY A 280 -7.71 0.26 32.00
N TYR A 281 -8.17 0.34 30.74
CA TYR A 281 -7.79 1.41 29.83
C TYR A 281 -8.55 2.72 30.13
N SER A 282 -7.80 3.83 30.17
CA SER A 282 -8.35 5.16 30.38
C SER A 282 -8.50 5.91 29.06
N ARG A 283 -9.68 6.50 28.84
CA ARG A 283 -9.96 7.33 27.67
C ARG A 283 -9.12 8.61 27.70
N ARG A 284 -8.53 8.98 26.56
CA ARG A 284 -7.80 10.26 26.37
C ARG A 284 -8.55 11.22 25.47
N GLU A 285 -8.69 10.85 24.21
CA GLU A 285 -9.21 11.70 23.13
C GLU A 285 -10.29 10.97 22.36
N ARG A 286 -11.19 11.74 21.74
CA ARG A 286 -12.28 11.22 20.92
C ARG A 286 -12.60 12.20 19.81
N PHE A 287 -12.72 11.69 18.59
CA PHE A 287 -13.10 12.46 17.41
C PHE A 287 -13.94 11.58 16.47
N SER A 288 -14.61 12.21 15.50
CA SER A 288 -15.36 11.50 14.46
C SER A 288 -14.65 11.68 13.13
N ALA A 289 -14.53 10.60 12.36
CA ALA A 289 -13.95 10.66 11.03
C ALA A 289 -14.66 9.71 10.07
N LEU A 290 -14.69 10.10 8.81
CA LEU A 290 -14.98 9.17 7.72
C LEU A 290 -13.78 8.24 7.54
N VAL A 291 -13.97 6.96 7.87
CA VAL A 291 -12.95 5.94 7.68
C VAL A 291 -13.46 4.96 6.64
N ASP A 292 -12.66 4.78 5.59
CA ASP A 292 -12.86 3.65 4.73
C ASP A 292 -12.34 2.41 5.46
N ILE A 293 -13.27 1.54 5.88
CA ILE A 293 -12.98 0.20 6.41
C ILE A 293 -13.77 -0.85 5.62
N SER A 294 -14.99 -0.49 5.23
CA SER A 294 -15.93 -1.33 4.46
C SER A 294 -16.88 -0.45 3.65
N GLY A 295 -16.31 0.47 2.86
CA GLY A 295 -17.02 1.57 2.23
C GLY A 295 -17.09 2.75 3.18
N CYS A 296 -16.44 3.86 2.81
CA CYS A 296 -16.36 5.14 3.52
C CYS A 296 -17.57 5.40 4.43
N ARG A 297 -17.38 5.18 5.73
CA ARG A 297 -18.41 5.28 6.78
C ARG A 297 -17.88 6.13 7.91
N GLU A 298 -18.79 6.76 8.63
CA GLU A 298 -18.43 7.54 9.82
C GLU A 298 -18.16 6.61 11.00
N PHE A 299 -17.02 6.81 11.64
CA PHE A 299 -16.63 6.15 12.88
C PHE A 299 -16.37 7.20 13.95
N VAL A 300 -16.77 6.87 15.16
CA VAL A 300 -16.26 7.51 16.36
C VAL A 300 -14.95 6.81 16.72
N ILE A 301 -13.86 7.57 16.69
CA ILE A 301 -12.53 7.08 17.01
C ILE A 301 -12.18 7.57 18.41
N THR A 302 -11.81 6.65 19.29
CA THR A 302 -11.44 6.97 20.66
C THR A 302 -10.05 6.43 20.97
N ARG A 303 -9.17 7.28 21.48
CA ARG A 303 -7.84 6.91 21.95
C ARG A 303 -7.90 6.56 23.43
N PHE A 304 -7.30 5.42 23.77
CA PHE A 304 -7.15 4.92 25.12
C PHE A 304 -5.68 4.74 25.47
N VAL A 305 -5.38 4.88 26.76
CA VAL A 305 -4.06 4.62 27.35
C VAL A 305 -4.23 3.62 28.49
N GLY A 306 -3.45 2.56 28.47
CA GLY A 306 -3.38 1.53 29.51
C GLY A 306 -1.98 0.93 29.53
N GLU A 307 -1.88 -0.40 29.66
CA GLU A 307 -0.62 -1.14 29.49
C GLU A 307 0.02 -0.87 28.12
N ARG A 308 -0.83 -0.73 27.09
CA ARG A 308 -0.46 -0.29 25.75
C ARG A 308 -1.36 0.89 25.34
N GLY A 309 -1.03 1.56 24.24
CA GLY A 309 -1.97 2.46 23.58
C GLY A 309 -3.03 1.67 22.81
N ALA A 310 -4.25 2.20 22.73
CA ALA A 310 -5.32 1.61 21.92
C ALA A 310 -6.13 2.67 21.15
N LEU A 311 -6.50 2.34 19.92
CA LEU A 311 -7.44 3.10 19.09
C LEU A 311 -8.68 2.24 18.87
N LEU A 312 -9.80 2.72 19.38
CA LEU A 312 -11.12 2.13 19.19
C LEU A 312 -11.82 2.84 18.02
N PHE A 313 -12.28 2.07 17.04
CA PHE A 313 -13.11 2.53 15.93
C PHE A 313 -14.50 1.93 16.10
N ALA A 314 -15.44 2.74 16.61
CA ALA A 314 -16.84 2.38 16.77
C ALA A 314 -17.67 3.00 15.62
N PRO A 315 -18.39 2.21 14.81
CA PRO A 315 -19.19 2.76 13.72
C PRO A 315 -20.29 3.66 14.29
N SER A 316 -20.46 4.87 13.75
CA SER A 316 -21.51 5.80 14.21
C SER A 316 -22.92 5.25 14.00
N ARG A 317 -23.07 4.34 13.03
CA ARG A 317 -24.32 3.62 12.72
C ARG A 317 -23.99 2.13 12.49
N PRO A 318 -23.93 1.31 13.55
CA PRO A 318 -23.61 -0.11 13.44
C PRO A 318 -24.72 -0.86 12.71
N ALA A 319 -24.35 -1.77 11.81
CA ALA A 319 -25.28 -2.79 11.33
C ALA A 319 -25.54 -3.84 12.42
N PRO A 320 -26.67 -4.58 12.38
CA PRO A 320 -26.91 -5.67 13.34
C PRO A 320 -25.76 -6.68 13.37
N GLY A 321 -25.21 -6.94 14.56
CA GLY A 321 -24.07 -7.84 14.76
C GLY A 321 -22.72 -7.28 14.33
N GLU A 322 -22.63 -6.01 13.92
CA GLU A 322 -21.35 -5.36 13.64
C GLU A 322 -20.58 -5.11 14.94
N THR A 323 -19.29 -5.45 14.94
CA THR A 323 -18.38 -5.27 16.07
C THR A 323 -17.52 -4.03 15.89
N ASP A 324 -17.16 -3.42 17.02
CA ASP A 324 -16.10 -2.44 17.12
C ASP A 324 -14.74 -3.04 16.75
N ARG A 325 -13.82 -2.15 16.36
CA ARG A 325 -12.48 -2.52 15.89
C ARG A 325 -11.46 -1.84 16.79
N ILE A 326 -10.55 -2.61 17.36
CA ILE A 326 -9.55 -2.11 18.31
C ILE A 326 -8.17 -2.39 17.74
N LEU A 327 -7.34 -1.36 17.69
CA LEU A 327 -5.93 -1.46 17.31
C LEU A 327 -5.05 -1.09 18.51
N PHE A 328 -4.26 -2.05 18.98
CA PHE A 328 -3.31 -1.87 20.08
C PHE A 328 -1.91 -1.58 19.54
N PHE A 329 -1.18 -0.69 20.21
CA PHE A 329 0.16 -0.27 19.84
C PHE A 329 1.03 0.02 21.07
N PRO A 330 2.35 -0.20 21.01
CA PRO A 330 3.28 0.40 21.96
C PRO A 330 3.15 1.93 21.94
N GLN A 331 3.21 2.57 23.10
CA GLN A 331 2.92 4.01 23.24
C GLN A 331 3.92 4.85 22.44
N GLU A 332 5.16 4.40 22.34
CA GLU A 332 6.28 5.04 21.64
C GLU A 332 5.97 5.23 20.15
N ILE A 333 5.15 4.34 19.56
CA ILE A 333 4.77 4.40 18.15
C ILE A 333 3.85 5.59 17.89
N PHE A 334 2.92 5.87 18.79
CA PHE A 334 2.00 6.98 18.61
C PHE A 334 2.75 8.32 18.64
N ASP A 335 3.67 8.46 19.59
CA ASP A 335 4.48 9.67 19.72
C ASP A 335 5.45 9.82 18.55
N ALA A 336 6.02 8.71 18.06
CA ALA A 336 6.86 8.71 16.86
C ALA A 336 6.06 9.11 15.61
N VAL A 337 4.88 8.50 15.38
CA VAL A 337 4.01 8.82 14.25
C VAL A 337 3.52 10.27 14.32
N GLY A 338 3.10 10.71 15.50
CA GLY A 338 2.71 12.10 15.75
C GLY A 338 3.82 13.07 15.36
N SER A 339 5.04 12.82 15.85
CA SER A 339 6.22 13.64 15.55
C SER A 339 6.56 13.66 14.05
N LEU A 340 6.44 12.52 13.37
CA LEU A 340 6.68 12.39 11.93
C LEU A 340 5.64 13.16 11.10
N ASN A 341 4.38 13.12 11.50
CA ASN A 341 3.29 13.79 10.80
C ASN A 341 3.23 15.29 11.07
N ALA A 342 3.68 15.70 12.24
CA ALA A 342 3.88 17.11 12.56
C ALA A 342 4.96 17.73 11.65
N ALA A 343 5.99 16.96 11.25
CA ALA A 343 7.12 17.46 10.47
C ALA A 343 7.71 18.76 11.06
N ILE A 344 7.74 18.85 12.41
CA ILE A 344 8.04 19.97 13.34
C ILE A 344 6.89 20.90 13.77
N GLY A 345 5.69 20.68 13.24
CA GLY A 345 4.50 21.41 13.62
C GLY A 345 3.79 20.92 14.87
N ILE A 346 2.53 21.29 14.99
CA ILE A 346 1.70 20.86 16.11
C ILE A 346 1.31 19.39 15.89
N LEU A 347 1.39 18.60 16.96
CA LEU A 347 0.91 17.22 16.96
C LEU A 347 -0.59 17.20 16.64
N ASP A 348 -0.93 16.47 15.58
CA ASP A 348 -2.29 16.21 15.17
C ASP A 348 -2.62 14.74 15.45
N ASN A 349 -3.21 14.50 16.61
CA ASN A 349 -3.49 13.15 17.11
C ASN A 349 -4.56 12.45 16.26
N ASP A 350 -5.50 13.21 15.68
CA ASP A 350 -6.55 12.68 14.82
C ASP A 350 -5.93 12.17 13.51
N PHE A 351 -5.10 13.00 12.88
CA PHE A 351 -4.38 12.62 11.67
C PHE A 351 -3.42 11.43 11.94
N ALA A 352 -2.66 11.44 13.04
CA ALA A 352 -1.78 10.35 13.41
C ALA A 352 -2.55 9.02 13.59
N SER A 353 -3.69 9.05 14.30
CA SER A 353 -4.55 7.90 14.50
C SER A 353 -5.04 7.30 13.18
N LEU A 354 -5.47 8.15 12.25
CA LEU A 354 -5.93 7.73 10.93
C LEU A 354 -4.78 7.17 10.08
N GLN A 355 -3.59 7.76 10.12
CA GLN A 355 -2.43 7.27 9.36
C GLN A 355 -1.96 5.90 9.84
N ILE A 356 -1.95 5.65 11.15
CA ILE A 356 -1.63 4.32 11.71
C ILE A 356 -2.62 3.29 11.17
N TRP A 357 -3.92 3.57 11.26
CA TRP A 357 -4.96 2.68 10.79
C TRP A 357 -4.87 2.39 9.29
N LYS A 358 -4.79 3.43 8.46
CA LYS A 358 -4.67 3.30 6.99
C LYS A 358 -3.45 2.47 6.61
N SER A 359 -2.30 2.76 7.20
CA SER A 359 -1.04 2.07 6.89
C SER A 359 -1.07 0.62 7.35
N TRP A 360 -1.63 0.33 8.53
CA TRP A 360 -1.80 -1.04 9.01
C TRP A 360 -2.76 -1.85 8.13
N ARG A 361 -3.91 -1.27 7.75
CA ARG A 361 -4.86 -1.91 6.83
C ARG A 361 -4.19 -2.25 5.49
N ARG A 362 -3.43 -1.29 4.93
CA ARG A 362 -2.68 -1.50 3.69
C ARG A 362 -1.62 -2.59 3.84
N LEU A 363 -0.91 -2.66 4.96
CA LEU A 363 0.05 -3.74 5.24
C LEU A 363 -0.64 -5.11 5.26
N ARG A 364 -1.80 -5.23 5.91
CA ARG A 364 -2.56 -6.49 5.96
C ARG A 364 -2.96 -6.94 4.56
N GLY A 365 -3.37 -5.98 3.74
CA GLY A 365 -3.66 -6.22 2.34
C GLY A 365 -2.43 -6.67 1.54
N GLN A 366 -1.33 -5.91 1.64
CA GLN A 366 -0.07 -6.22 0.97
C GLN A 366 0.39 -7.65 1.29
N ARG A 367 0.31 -8.09 2.55
CA ARG A 367 0.69 -9.46 2.95
C ARG A 367 -0.19 -10.51 2.29
N ARG A 368 -1.48 -10.24 2.12
CA ARG A 368 -2.39 -11.15 1.40
C ARG A 368 -2.00 -11.24 -0.08
N LEU A 369 -1.73 -10.10 -0.71
CA LEU A 369 -1.23 -10.07 -2.09
C LEU A 369 0.11 -10.79 -2.24
N GLU A 370 1.04 -10.61 -1.30
CA GLU A 370 2.34 -11.30 -1.29
C GLU A 370 2.17 -12.82 -1.25
N GLN A 371 1.26 -13.34 -0.43
CA GLN A 371 0.95 -14.78 -0.39
C GLN A 371 0.41 -15.30 -1.73
N LEU A 372 -0.39 -14.50 -2.43
CA LEU A 372 -0.94 -14.86 -3.75
C LEU A 372 0.11 -14.73 -4.87
N LEU A 373 1.07 -13.83 -4.70
CA LEU A 373 2.14 -13.54 -5.66
C LEU A 373 3.44 -14.31 -5.37
N GLU A 374 3.48 -15.13 -4.32
CA GLU A 374 4.68 -15.83 -3.85
C GLU A 374 5.40 -16.63 -4.95
N LYS A 375 4.63 -17.24 -5.88
CA LYS A 375 5.17 -18.04 -7.00
C LYS A 375 5.55 -17.22 -8.22
N VAL A 376 5.33 -15.91 -8.21
CA VAL A 376 5.65 -15.02 -9.33
C VAL A 376 7.12 -14.60 -9.22
N PRO A 377 7.98 -14.90 -10.22
CA PRO A 377 9.41 -14.60 -10.14
C PRO A 377 9.75 -13.12 -9.88
N LEU A 378 8.90 -12.20 -10.32
CA LEU A 378 9.04 -10.75 -10.07
C LEU A 378 8.97 -10.37 -8.59
N PHE A 379 8.30 -11.18 -7.77
CA PHE A 379 7.98 -10.89 -6.37
C PHE A 379 8.54 -11.93 -5.40
N GLY A 380 9.10 -13.03 -5.92
CA GLY A 380 9.80 -14.02 -5.12
C GLY A 380 10.90 -13.36 -4.29
N ARG A 381 11.06 -13.79 -3.04
CA ARG A 381 12.28 -13.46 -2.29
C ARG A 381 13.43 -14.08 -3.08
N SER A 382 14.40 -13.28 -3.49
CA SER A 382 15.71 -13.80 -3.88
C SER A 382 16.24 -14.58 -2.68
N VAL A 383 16.11 -15.90 -2.73
CA VAL A 383 16.88 -16.79 -1.89
C VAL A 383 18.33 -16.62 -2.31
N SER A 384 19.20 -16.42 -1.32
CA SER A 384 20.66 -16.27 -1.40
C SER A 384 21.20 -14.90 -1.87
N CYS A 385 21.51 -14.06 -0.89
CA CYS A 385 22.81 -13.41 -0.88
C CYS A 385 23.71 -14.25 0.04
N ALA A 386 24.57 -15.06 -0.57
CA ALA A 386 25.84 -15.57 -0.04
C ALA A 386 25.97 -15.77 1.50
N GLU A 387 25.54 -16.94 1.98
CA GLU A 387 26.35 -17.70 2.94
C GLU A 387 27.17 -18.71 2.13
N GLU A 388 28.15 -18.21 1.37
CA GLU A 388 29.22 -19.06 0.84
C GLU A 388 30.37 -19.04 1.86
N GLY A 389 30.44 -20.13 2.62
CA GLY A 389 31.68 -20.83 2.96
C GLY A 389 32.88 -20.00 3.42
N LYS A 390 32.91 -19.67 4.71
CA LYS A 390 34.16 -19.82 5.46
C LYS A 390 34.10 -21.15 6.21
N GLU A 391 34.30 -22.24 5.47
CA GLU A 391 34.86 -23.45 6.08
C GLU A 391 36.30 -23.10 6.47
N GLU A 392 36.49 -22.86 7.76
CA GLU A 392 37.77 -23.06 8.41
C GLU A 392 38.21 -24.50 8.12
N ARG A 393 39.41 -24.65 7.56
CA ARG A 393 40.21 -25.88 7.70
C ARG A 393 41.62 -25.49 8.14
N PRO A 394 42.22 -26.31 9.00
CA PRO A 394 43.31 -25.95 9.91
C PRO A 394 44.64 -25.63 9.23
#